data_AF-A0A3D5FR70-F1
#
_entry.id   AF-A0A3D5FR70-F1
#
_cell.length_a   1.000
_cell.length_b   1.000
_cell.length_c   1.000
_cell.angle_alpha   90.00
_cell.angle_beta   90.00
_cell.angle_gamma   90.00
#
_symmetry.space_group_name_H-M   'P 1'
#
loop_
_entity.id
_entity.type
_entity.pdbx_description
1 polymer ?
#
loop_
_entity_poly.entity_id
_entity_poly.type
_entity_poly.pdbx_seq_one_letter_code
_entity_poly.pdbx_strand_id
1 'polypeptide(L)'
;MRFDLPTLAHLARCLDGHLAATSISSVEHDRSGLQIQFSADCFVQLTYHAPAAFTLVPSPLSDDDTTPSRAERFLLNAEFVEAGTTPRDRCLWLRLQRPDRDGKPTYAKLYFELIPPRFRAVLVSEGRGHRLGNWQAQQDRRSCGLGEPYLPPSSDRLLPGTDGLDSVRTDTEGQDHLRRWLPRTLAGATGAMVRVLCDRAQIDDSAKLGDLSPAQWERLWIEAEALYGTTGPGCWSWEEGDGHQVSVVRPMGSVHTTTHESLIEALATPRQKAAPVEPRVRKLEQYLRRRQHRIQHSLQAMEADLDEAATADQHERQGSLLLAESSQIPPGARRVEIPDPFAAPSAMLCFELEPGQSASQLAAKMLKQAQKLRRRGQVLPEKILESRHELKRITDLLARVRDPAGELTDQEWQAMEMEMGHGSQAGKGQRINDARQGARPRRYRTTSGWCVW
;
A
#
# COMPACT_ATOMS: atom_id res chain seq x y z
N MET A 1 5.33 3.71 -18.12
CA MET A 1 6.12 3.34 -16.92
C MET A 1 5.77 4.24 -15.74
N ARG A 2 5.88 3.76 -14.51
CA ARG A 2 5.72 4.54 -13.27
C ARG A 2 6.83 4.15 -12.30
N PHE A 3 7.63 5.13 -11.88
CA PHE A 3 8.70 4.90 -10.92
C PHE A 3 8.20 5.24 -9.51
N ASP A 4 8.37 4.33 -8.57
CA ASP A 4 8.33 4.68 -7.15
C ASP A 4 9.65 5.33 -6.71
N LEU A 5 9.64 6.03 -5.58
CA LEU A 5 10.81 6.77 -5.11
C LEU A 5 12.02 5.86 -4.82
N PRO A 6 11.87 4.68 -4.18
CA PRO A 6 12.97 3.74 -3.98
C PRO A 6 13.61 3.28 -5.29
N THR A 7 12.78 2.97 -6.30
CA THR A 7 13.26 2.61 -7.64
C THR A 7 14.03 3.76 -8.28
N LEU A 8 13.55 5.00 -8.14
CA LEU A 8 14.21 6.16 -8.72
C LEU A 8 15.56 6.44 -8.05
N ALA A 9 15.63 6.33 -6.72
CA ALA A 9 16.87 6.49 -5.96
C ALA A 9 17.90 5.39 -6.30
N HIS A 10 17.45 4.16 -6.53
CA HIS A 10 18.30 3.10 -7.02
C HIS A 10 18.77 3.36 -8.46
N LEU A 11 17.88 3.83 -9.34
CA LEU A 11 18.20 4.16 -10.73
C LEU A 11 19.29 5.23 -10.82
N ALA A 12 19.21 6.29 -10.01
CA ALA A 12 20.25 7.32 -9.98
C ALA A 12 21.64 6.72 -9.67
N ARG A 13 21.74 5.85 -8.65
CA ARG A 13 23.00 5.16 -8.30
C ARG A 13 23.50 4.24 -9.43
N CYS A 14 22.59 3.55 -10.11
CA CYS A 14 22.96 2.74 -11.27
C CYS A 14 23.48 3.60 -12.43
N LEU A 15 22.86 4.76 -12.67
CA LEU A 15 23.28 5.68 -13.72
C LEU A 15 24.64 6.33 -13.42
N ASP A 16 24.96 6.62 -12.15
CA ASP A 16 26.30 7.08 -11.76
C ASP A 16 27.39 6.15 -12.26
N GLY A 17 27.22 4.83 -12.05
CA GLY A 17 28.18 3.84 -12.53
C GLY A 17 28.12 3.64 -14.04
N HIS A 18 26.92 3.60 -14.62
CA HIS A 18 26.72 3.30 -16.04
C HIS A 18 27.17 4.43 -16.98
N LEU A 19 27.02 5.68 -16.55
CA LEU A 19 27.37 6.88 -17.33
C LEU A 19 28.74 7.46 -16.94
N ALA A 20 29.45 6.89 -15.97
CA ALA A 20 30.74 7.37 -15.53
C ALA A 20 31.72 7.54 -16.71
N ALA A 21 32.36 8.71 -16.78
CA ALA A 21 33.33 9.06 -17.82
C ALA A 21 32.81 9.00 -19.28
N THR A 22 31.49 9.12 -19.47
CA THR A 22 30.87 9.24 -20.80
C THR A 22 30.62 10.70 -21.18
N SER A 23 30.50 10.97 -22.48
CA SER A 23 30.19 12.29 -23.02
C SER A 23 29.12 12.21 -24.09
N ILE A 24 28.23 13.20 -24.13
CA ILE A 24 27.09 13.15 -25.04
C ILE A 24 27.56 13.30 -26.50
N SER A 25 27.44 12.23 -27.28
CA SER A 25 27.87 12.16 -28.68
C SER A 25 26.79 12.61 -29.66
N SER A 26 25.52 12.42 -29.31
CA SER A 26 24.39 12.86 -30.12
C SER A 26 23.16 13.18 -29.27
N VAL A 27 22.33 14.09 -29.76
CA VAL A 27 21.05 14.45 -29.16
C VAL A 27 20.04 14.62 -30.28
N GLU A 28 18.95 13.88 -30.20
CA GLU A 28 17.86 13.91 -31.16
C GLU A 28 16.54 14.13 -30.42
N HIS A 29 15.62 14.90 -30.99
CA HIS A 29 14.30 15.09 -30.40
C HIS A 29 13.27 15.30 -31.49
N ASP A 30 12.04 14.90 -31.21
CA ASP A 30 10.90 15.14 -32.08
C ASP A 30 9.64 15.40 -31.22
N ARG A 31 8.45 15.21 -31.80
CA ARG A 31 7.18 15.34 -31.07
C ARG A 31 6.88 14.16 -30.14
N SER A 32 7.58 13.04 -30.30
CA SER A 32 7.38 11.78 -29.59
C SER A 32 8.32 11.63 -28.39
N GLY A 33 9.55 12.13 -28.47
CA GLY A 33 10.55 11.96 -27.43
C GLY A 33 11.84 12.78 -27.57
N LEU A 34 12.76 12.50 -26.66
CA LEU A 34 14.14 13.00 -26.59
C LEU A 34 15.06 11.79 -26.46
N GLN A 35 16.02 11.67 -27.36
CA GLN A 35 17.08 10.69 -27.35
C GLN A 35 18.42 11.37 -27.07
N ILE A 36 19.17 10.85 -26.11
CA ILE A 36 20.53 11.31 -25.80
C ILE A 36 21.44 10.09 -25.84
N GLN A 37 22.50 10.18 -26.63
CA GLN A 37 23.54 9.17 -26.69
C GLN A 37 24.77 9.66 -25.92
N PHE A 38 25.23 8.86 -24.95
CA PHE A 38 26.43 9.12 -24.14
C PHE A 38 27.66 8.35 -24.62
N SER A 39 27.47 7.26 -25.35
CA SER A 39 28.54 6.51 -26.03
C SER A 39 27.92 5.61 -27.10
N ALA A 40 28.74 4.86 -27.84
CA ALA A 40 28.25 3.99 -28.92
C ALA A 40 27.07 3.09 -28.49
N ASP A 41 27.10 2.57 -27.26
CA ASP A 41 26.13 1.60 -26.74
C ASP A 41 25.28 2.14 -25.58
N CYS A 42 25.42 3.43 -25.23
CA CYS A 42 24.76 4.01 -24.06
C CYS A 42 23.79 5.13 -24.47
N PHE A 43 22.50 4.89 -24.19
CA PHE A 43 21.42 5.78 -24.58
C PHE A 43 20.53 6.10 -23.38
N VAL A 44 19.93 7.28 -23.42
CA VAL A 44 18.82 7.68 -22.57
C VAL A 44 17.71 8.18 -23.48
N GLN A 45 16.57 7.53 -23.42
CA GLN A 45 15.40 7.85 -24.22
C GLN A 45 14.24 8.23 -23.31
N LEU A 46 13.61 9.36 -23.60
CA LEU A 46 12.40 9.84 -22.94
C LEU A 46 11.26 9.98 -23.93
N THR A 47 10.17 9.24 -23.73
CA THR A 47 8.94 9.36 -24.53
C THR A 47 7.89 10.17 -23.77
N TYR A 48 7.30 11.18 -24.41
CA TYR A 48 6.44 12.15 -23.70
C TYR A 48 4.98 11.70 -23.53
N HIS A 49 4.46 10.89 -24.46
CA HIS A 49 3.03 10.54 -24.54
C HIS A 49 2.75 9.18 -23.92
N ALA A 50 1.51 8.95 -23.48
CA ALA A 50 1.08 7.67 -22.94
C ALA A 50 1.16 6.54 -24.01
N PRO A 51 1.90 5.44 -23.75
CA PRO A 51 2.62 5.13 -22.52
C PRO A 51 3.97 5.87 -22.43
N ALA A 52 4.07 6.86 -21.54
CA ALA A 52 5.30 7.61 -21.33
C ALA A 52 6.34 6.67 -20.72
N ALA A 53 7.56 6.76 -21.22
CA ALA A 53 8.63 5.83 -20.90
C ALA A 53 9.95 6.56 -20.75
N PHE A 54 10.80 5.99 -19.89
CA PHE A 54 12.20 6.30 -19.77
C PHE A 54 12.93 4.98 -20.01
N THR A 55 13.75 4.89 -21.05
CA THR A 55 14.44 3.64 -21.44
C THR A 55 15.92 3.93 -21.70
N LEU A 56 16.74 2.87 -21.66
CA LEU A 56 18.18 2.97 -21.93
C LEU A 56 18.57 2.36 -23.29
N VAL A 57 17.56 2.09 -24.11
CA VAL A 57 17.73 1.69 -25.51
C VAL A 57 17.18 2.77 -26.43
N PRO A 58 17.80 2.97 -27.60
CA PRO A 58 17.30 3.89 -28.60
C PRO A 58 16.00 3.34 -29.20
N SER A 59 15.17 4.27 -29.66
CA SER A 59 13.98 3.95 -30.45
C SER A 59 13.91 4.97 -31.57
N PRO A 60 13.57 4.56 -32.81
CA PRO A 60 13.48 5.49 -33.93
C PRO A 60 12.53 6.64 -33.57
N LEU A 61 13.07 7.86 -33.56
CA LEU A 61 12.30 9.10 -33.58
C LEU A 61 11.87 9.36 -35.04
N SER A 62 10.79 10.10 -35.26
CA SER A 62 10.42 10.51 -36.62
C SER A 62 11.51 11.43 -37.19
N ASP A 63 11.88 11.23 -38.46
CA ASP A 63 12.81 12.08 -39.24
C ASP A 63 12.22 13.50 -39.50
N ASP A 64 11.90 14.23 -38.45
CA ASP A 64 11.69 15.67 -38.54
C ASP A 64 13.07 16.33 -38.49
N ASP A 65 13.57 16.78 -39.64
CA ASP A 65 14.84 17.51 -39.79
C ASP A 65 14.77 18.84 -39.01
N THR A 66 15.15 18.78 -37.73
CA THR A 66 15.11 19.92 -36.81
C THR A 66 16.54 20.42 -36.59
N THR A 67 16.74 21.72 -36.84
CA THR A 67 18.04 22.34 -36.54
C THR A 67 18.28 22.32 -35.04
N PRO A 68 19.47 21.88 -34.57
CA PRO A 68 19.70 21.68 -33.15
C PRO A 68 19.57 22.99 -32.39
N SER A 69 18.74 22.97 -31.35
CA SER A 69 18.47 24.08 -30.45
C SER A 69 19.72 24.50 -29.67
N ARG A 70 19.70 25.69 -29.05
CA ARG A 70 20.80 26.10 -28.15
C ARG A 70 21.00 25.12 -26.99
N ALA A 71 19.95 24.42 -26.56
CA ALA A 71 20.00 23.43 -25.51
C ALA A 71 20.65 22.13 -26.00
N GLU A 72 20.31 21.63 -27.19
CA GLU A 72 20.99 20.47 -27.79
C GLU A 72 22.48 20.76 -28.02
N ARG A 73 22.83 21.96 -28.49
CA ARG A 73 24.23 22.38 -28.61
C ARG A 73 24.94 22.51 -27.26
N PHE A 74 24.19 22.70 -26.17
CA PHE A 74 24.76 22.64 -24.83
C PHE A 74 25.08 21.21 -24.46
N LEU A 75 24.13 20.30 -24.69
CA LEU A 75 24.27 18.89 -24.36
C LEU A 75 25.36 18.22 -25.18
N LEU A 76 25.53 18.57 -26.46
CA LEU A 76 26.56 17.98 -27.31
C LEU A 76 27.96 18.20 -26.72
N ASN A 77 28.71 17.11 -26.55
CA ASN A 77 30.02 17.03 -25.88
C ASN A 77 30.03 17.39 -24.38
N ALA A 78 28.87 17.49 -23.73
CA ALA A 78 28.85 17.57 -22.27
C ALA A 78 29.23 16.21 -21.66
N GLU A 79 30.07 16.25 -20.65
CA GLU A 79 30.53 15.11 -19.87
C GLU A 79 29.58 14.85 -18.70
N PHE A 80 29.27 13.58 -18.44
CA PHE A 80 28.50 13.19 -17.28
C PHE A 80 29.34 13.33 -15.99
N VAL A 81 28.72 13.89 -14.93
CA VAL A 81 29.37 14.08 -13.62
C VAL A 81 28.74 13.19 -12.56
N GLU A 82 27.43 13.31 -12.37
CA GLU A 82 26.68 12.58 -11.34
C GLU A 82 25.18 12.57 -11.67
N ALA A 83 24.45 11.62 -11.12
CA ALA A 83 23.02 11.47 -11.18
C ALA A 83 22.41 11.55 -9.78
N GLY A 84 21.17 11.99 -9.70
CA GLY A 84 20.46 12.03 -8.43
C GLY A 84 18.97 12.22 -8.61
N THR A 85 18.27 12.30 -7.48
CA THR A 85 16.82 12.46 -7.47
C THR A 85 16.40 13.67 -6.65
N THR A 86 15.16 14.11 -6.81
CA THR A 86 14.55 15.03 -5.85
C THR A 86 14.01 14.27 -4.65
N PRO A 87 13.97 14.86 -3.43
CA PRO A 87 13.68 14.10 -2.21
C PRO A 87 12.28 13.50 -2.12
N ARG A 88 11.25 14.17 -2.67
CA ARG A 88 9.83 13.79 -2.44
C ARG A 88 9.03 13.53 -3.71
N ASP A 89 9.62 13.78 -4.88
CA ASP A 89 8.96 13.65 -6.17
C ASP A 89 9.73 12.77 -7.13
N ARG A 90 9.02 12.33 -8.19
CA ARG A 90 9.59 11.46 -9.22
C ARG A 90 10.35 12.27 -10.24
N CYS A 91 11.44 12.89 -9.80
CA CYS A 91 12.32 13.66 -10.67
C CYS A 91 13.76 13.15 -10.52
N LEU A 92 14.29 12.61 -11.60
CA LEU A 92 15.69 12.24 -11.76
C LEU A 92 16.43 13.42 -12.36
N TRP A 93 17.69 13.63 -12.02
CA TRP A 93 18.52 14.64 -12.67
C TRP A 93 19.92 14.09 -12.95
N LEU A 94 20.50 14.54 -14.06
CA LEU A 94 21.90 14.29 -14.41
C LEU A 94 22.65 15.62 -14.38
N ARG A 95 23.76 15.67 -13.66
CA ARG A 95 24.68 16.80 -13.68
C ARG A 95 25.68 16.59 -14.80
N LEU A 96 25.83 17.62 -15.62
CA LEU A 96 26.62 17.62 -16.84
C LEU A 96 27.63 18.77 -16.77
N GLN A 97 28.84 18.50 -17.23
CA GLN A 97 29.92 19.48 -17.33
C GLN A 97 30.27 19.72 -18.79
N ARG A 98 30.58 20.97 -19.12
CA ARG A 98 31.21 21.31 -20.40
C ARG A 98 32.15 22.50 -20.26
N PRO A 99 33.22 22.60 -21.05
CA PRO A 99 34.01 23.82 -21.12
C PRO A 99 33.20 24.96 -21.75
N ASP A 100 33.37 26.17 -21.23
CA ASP A 100 32.92 27.39 -21.90
C ASP A 100 33.89 27.80 -23.03
N ARG A 101 33.66 29.00 -23.61
CA ARG A 101 34.49 29.53 -24.69
C ARG A 101 35.94 29.81 -24.26
N ASP A 102 36.17 30.01 -22.97
CA ASP A 102 37.48 30.27 -22.38
C ASP A 102 38.11 28.99 -21.81
N GLY A 103 37.50 27.83 -22.03
CA GLY A 103 37.96 26.53 -21.53
C GLY A 103 37.65 26.27 -20.06
N LYS A 104 36.89 27.13 -19.37
CA LYS A 104 36.52 26.94 -17.96
C LYS A 104 35.33 25.99 -17.84
N PRO A 105 35.29 25.10 -16.82
CA PRO A 105 34.18 24.19 -16.64
C PRO A 105 32.90 24.95 -16.27
N THR A 106 31.82 24.63 -16.98
CA THR A 106 30.46 25.09 -16.69
C THR A 106 29.55 23.89 -16.47
N TYR A 107 28.60 24.05 -15.54
CA TYR A 107 27.72 22.96 -15.11
C TYR A 107 26.26 23.25 -15.44
N ALA A 108 25.54 22.20 -15.80
CA ALA A 108 24.10 22.21 -15.92
C ALA A 108 23.50 20.92 -15.35
N LYS A 109 22.24 21.00 -14.94
CA LYS A 109 21.44 19.85 -14.53
C LYS A 109 20.34 19.58 -15.54
N LEU A 110 20.30 18.36 -16.08
CA LEU A 110 19.24 17.87 -16.92
C LEU A 110 18.25 17.09 -16.04
N TYR A 111 17.09 17.69 -15.77
CA TYR A 111 16.02 17.11 -14.97
C TYR A 111 15.08 16.30 -15.87
N PHE A 112 14.75 15.08 -15.46
CA PHE A 112 13.70 14.23 -16.02
C PHE A 112 12.56 14.16 -15.01
N GLU A 113 11.42 14.75 -15.35
CA GLU A 113 10.21 14.68 -14.53
C GLU A 113 9.38 13.46 -14.95
N LEU A 114 9.53 12.37 -14.21
CA LEU A 114 8.91 11.06 -14.49
C LEU A 114 7.55 10.95 -13.79
N ILE A 115 6.72 11.99 -13.93
CA ILE A 115 5.40 12.13 -13.29
C ILE A 115 4.30 11.85 -14.33
N PRO A 116 3.56 10.73 -14.23
CA PRO A 116 2.47 10.43 -15.16
C PRO A 116 1.36 11.50 -15.15
N PRO A 117 0.63 11.70 -16.25
CA PRO A 117 0.67 10.91 -17.49
C PRO A 117 1.74 11.34 -18.50
N ARG A 118 2.48 12.44 -18.25
CA ARG A 118 3.40 13.03 -19.23
C ARG A 118 4.75 13.30 -18.61
N PHE A 119 5.78 12.73 -19.22
CA PHE A 119 7.16 12.99 -18.86
C PHE A 119 7.69 14.21 -19.62
N ARG A 120 8.68 14.87 -19.02
CA ARG A 120 9.43 15.96 -19.65
C ARG A 120 10.87 15.99 -19.19
N ALA A 121 11.73 16.60 -20.00
CA ALA A 121 13.10 16.92 -19.64
C ALA A 121 13.34 18.43 -19.64
N VAL A 122 14.08 18.94 -18.65
CA VAL A 122 14.40 20.36 -18.52
C VAL A 122 15.89 20.52 -18.23
N LEU A 123 16.60 21.25 -19.09
CA LEU A 123 18.02 21.59 -18.88
C LEU A 123 18.13 22.92 -18.16
N VAL A 124 18.92 22.98 -17.09
CA VAL A 124 19.03 24.16 -16.21
C VAL A 124 20.50 24.48 -15.96
N SER A 125 20.87 25.76 -16.10
CA SER A 125 22.21 26.23 -15.76
C SER A 125 22.41 26.18 -14.25
N GLU A 126 23.49 25.56 -13.76
CA GLU A 126 23.77 25.50 -12.32
C GLU A 126 24.15 26.88 -11.76
N GLY A 127 24.93 27.67 -12.51
CA GLY A 127 25.38 28.98 -12.07
C GLY A 127 24.27 30.04 -12.03
N ARG A 128 23.28 29.96 -12.94
CA ARG A 128 22.19 30.94 -13.02
C ARG A 128 20.84 30.44 -12.50
N GLY A 129 20.61 29.13 -12.43
CA GLY A 129 19.31 28.54 -12.06
C GLY A 129 18.20 28.69 -13.11
N HIS A 130 18.52 29.17 -14.31
CA HIS A 130 17.55 29.42 -15.38
C HIS A 130 17.50 28.26 -16.40
N ARG A 131 16.34 28.06 -17.01
CA ARG A 131 16.10 27.04 -18.05
C ARG A 131 16.89 27.37 -19.32
N LEU A 132 17.69 26.40 -19.75
CA LEU A 132 18.42 26.41 -21.02
C LEU A 132 17.66 25.65 -22.11
N GLY A 133 16.91 24.60 -21.75
CA GLY A 133 16.14 23.75 -22.66
C GLY A 133 14.93 23.13 -21.98
N ASN A 134 13.91 22.81 -22.78
CA ASN A 134 12.68 22.17 -22.32
C ASN A 134 12.16 21.23 -23.42
N TRP A 135 12.02 19.94 -23.10
CA TRP A 135 11.56 18.89 -23.99
C TRP A 135 10.33 18.22 -23.39
N GLN A 136 9.19 18.34 -24.06
CA GLN A 136 7.89 17.92 -23.55
C GLN A 136 6.89 17.72 -24.70
N ALA A 137 5.81 16.98 -24.43
CA ALA A 137 4.68 16.89 -25.34
C ALA A 137 4.09 18.27 -25.67
N GLN A 138 3.72 18.50 -26.94
CA GLN A 138 3.11 19.76 -27.40
C GLN A 138 1.85 20.16 -26.61
N GLN A 139 1.09 19.17 -26.14
CA GLN A 139 -0.13 19.40 -25.36
C GLN A 139 0.13 19.73 -23.88
N ASP A 140 1.39 19.69 -23.42
CA ASP A 140 1.74 19.98 -22.03
C ASP A 140 1.77 21.48 -21.75
N ARG A 141 0.77 21.95 -21.00
CA ARG A 141 0.60 23.36 -20.64
C ARG A 141 1.49 23.81 -19.49
N ARG A 142 2.26 22.92 -18.86
CA ARG A 142 3.25 23.24 -17.81
C ARG A 142 4.52 23.90 -18.37
N SER A 143 4.50 24.32 -19.65
CA SER A 143 5.63 24.94 -20.33
C SER A 143 5.91 26.31 -19.73
N CYS A 144 7.17 26.52 -19.36
CA CYS A 144 7.71 27.81 -18.95
C CYS A 144 8.72 28.28 -20.00
N GLY A 145 8.93 29.59 -20.10
CA GLY A 145 9.84 30.18 -21.10
C GLY A 145 11.29 29.79 -20.88
N LEU A 146 12.06 29.70 -21.97
CA LEU A 146 13.52 29.64 -21.88
C LEU A 146 14.05 30.90 -21.18
N GLY A 147 15.06 30.74 -20.33
CA GLY A 147 15.63 31.84 -19.55
C GLY A 147 14.85 32.21 -18.29
N GLU A 148 13.75 31.54 -17.95
CA GLU A 148 13.08 31.68 -16.66
C GLU A 148 13.71 30.76 -15.59
N PRO A 149 13.62 31.10 -14.29
CA PRO A 149 14.05 30.21 -13.22
C PRO A 149 13.34 28.84 -13.28
N TYR A 150 14.09 27.78 -12.97
CA TYR A 150 13.53 26.45 -12.80
C TYR A 150 13.53 26.06 -11.33
N LEU A 151 12.38 25.58 -10.86
CA LEU A 151 12.27 24.86 -9.61
C LEU A 151 11.78 23.45 -9.94
N PRO A 152 12.49 22.39 -9.52
CA PRO A 152 12.00 21.04 -9.70
C PRO A 152 10.71 20.82 -8.91
N PRO A 153 9.85 19.89 -9.35
CA PRO A 153 8.67 19.51 -8.58
C PRO A 153 9.04 19.13 -7.15
N SER A 154 8.31 19.71 -6.20
CA SER A 154 8.43 19.44 -4.77
C SER A 154 7.04 19.35 -4.18
N SER A 155 6.76 18.24 -3.52
CA SER A 155 5.52 17.94 -2.83
C SER A 155 5.75 17.90 -1.32
N ASP A 156 4.67 18.15 -0.59
CA ASP A 156 4.53 18.05 0.87
C ASP A 156 4.23 16.61 1.34
N ARG A 157 4.29 15.65 0.41
CA ARG A 157 4.04 14.23 0.71
C ARG A 157 5.05 13.68 1.69
N LEU A 158 4.57 12.81 2.58
CA LEU A 158 5.36 12.17 3.62
C LEU A 158 6.38 11.21 3.02
N LEU A 159 7.60 11.24 3.57
CA LEU A 159 8.73 10.40 3.22
C LEU A 159 9.04 9.50 4.42
N PRO A 160 8.60 8.23 4.40
CA PRO A 160 8.92 7.27 5.46
C PRO A 160 10.43 7.17 5.70
N GLY A 161 10.85 7.16 6.96
CA GLY A 161 12.24 7.18 7.40
C GLY A 161 12.84 8.59 7.56
N THR A 162 12.16 9.62 7.04
CA THR A 162 12.48 11.03 7.32
C THR A 162 11.39 11.68 8.16
N ASP A 163 10.13 11.52 7.75
CA ASP A 163 8.99 11.93 8.55
C ASP A 163 8.56 10.77 9.46
N GLY A 164 7.87 11.07 10.56
CA GLY A 164 7.32 10.07 11.48
C GLY A 164 5.82 9.86 11.29
N LEU A 165 5.29 8.80 11.91
CA LEU A 165 3.86 8.48 11.93
C LEU A 165 3.01 9.64 12.50
N ASP A 166 3.55 10.44 13.42
CA ASP A 166 2.85 11.60 14.01
C ASP A 166 2.48 12.69 13.01
N SER A 167 3.15 12.71 11.85
CA SER A 167 2.87 13.62 10.73
C SER A 167 1.68 13.16 9.87
N VAL A 168 1.21 11.92 10.06
CA VAL A 168 0.04 11.40 9.35
C VAL A 168 -1.23 12.09 9.88
N ARG A 169 -2.00 12.66 8.96
CA ARG A 169 -3.30 13.29 9.24
C ARG A 169 -4.40 12.56 8.48
N THR A 170 -5.33 11.95 9.21
CA THR A 170 -6.44 11.15 8.64
C THR A 170 -7.82 11.70 9.01
N ASP A 171 -7.88 12.74 9.84
CA ASP A 171 -9.07 13.23 10.52
C ASP A 171 -10.21 13.62 9.56
N THR A 172 -9.89 14.11 8.37
CA THR A 172 -10.86 14.56 7.36
C THR A 172 -11.15 13.53 6.27
N GLU A 173 -10.43 12.41 6.24
CA GLU A 173 -10.46 11.45 5.12
C GLU A 173 -10.87 10.04 5.55
N GLY A 174 -11.38 9.83 6.76
CA GLY A 174 -11.68 8.49 7.32
C GLY A 174 -12.49 7.52 6.44
N GLN A 175 -13.27 8.03 5.47
CA GLN A 175 -14.03 7.21 4.50
C GLN A 175 -13.25 6.81 3.25
N ASP A 176 -12.06 7.35 3.01
CA ASP A 176 -11.22 6.99 1.87
C ASP A 176 -10.52 5.65 2.08
N HIS A 177 -10.18 5.01 0.97
CA HIS A 177 -9.50 3.72 0.94
C HIS A 177 -7.99 3.89 0.84
N LEU A 178 -7.23 3.03 1.51
CA LEU A 178 -5.76 3.05 1.49
C LEU A 178 -5.17 3.11 0.08
N ARG A 179 -5.69 2.31 -0.86
CA ARG A 179 -5.23 2.28 -2.27
C ARG A 179 -5.31 3.61 -3.01
N ARG A 180 -6.15 4.55 -2.56
CA ARG A 180 -6.31 5.89 -3.15
C ARG A 180 -5.60 6.96 -2.34
N TRP A 181 -5.58 6.78 -1.02
CA TRP A 181 -4.99 7.74 -0.10
C TRP A 181 -3.46 7.67 -0.11
N LEU A 182 -2.87 6.48 0.02
CA LEU A 182 -1.42 6.31 0.13
C LEU A 182 -0.63 6.91 -1.05
N PRO A 183 -1.03 6.77 -2.34
CA PRO A 183 -0.33 7.42 -3.45
C PRO A 183 -0.36 8.96 -3.42
N ARG A 184 -1.34 9.55 -2.73
CA ARG A 184 -1.48 11.00 -2.58
C ARG A 184 -0.69 11.52 -1.39
N THR A 185 -0.54 10.69 -0.35
CA THR A 185 0.13 11.07 0.91
C THR A 185 1.61 10.72 0.94
N LEU A 186 2.02 9.59 0.36
CA LEU A 186 3.41 9.13 0.41
C LEU A 186 4.21 9.61 -0.81
N ALA A 187 5.43 10.07 -0.56
CA ALA A 187 6.34 10.64 -1.55
C ALA A 187 6.65 9.65 -2.67
N GLY A 188 6.32 10.01 -3.91
CA GLY A 188 6.55 9.16 -5.08
C GLY A 188 5.86 7.78 -5.09
N ALA A 189 4.93 7.48 -4.17
CA ALA A 189 4.32 6.16 -4.08
C ALA A 189 3.49 5.78 -5.32
N THR A 190 3.74 4.58 -5.86
CA THR A 190 2.94 4.00 -6.96
C THR A 190 1.87 3.07 -6.41
N GLY A 191 0.82 2.82 -7.20
CA GLY A 191 -0.21 1.84 -6.82
C GLY A 191 0.35 0.42 -6.65
N ALA A 192 1.38 0.04 -7.42
CA ALA A 192 2.07 -1.23 -7.26
C ALA A 192 2.81 -1.31 -5.92
N MET A 193 3.58 -0.26 -5.58
CA MET A 193 4.25 -0.17 -4.28
C MET A 193 3.25 -0.18 -3.12
N VAL A 194 2.11 0.51 -3.24
CA VAL A 194 1.06 0.52 -2.22
C VAL A 194 0.45 -0.87 -2.01
N ARG A 195 0.25 -1.67 -3.06
CA ARG A 195 -0.21 -3.06 -2.91
C ARG A 195 0.80 -3.91 -2.14
N VAL A 196 2.09 -3.71 -2.39
CA VAL A 196 3.17 -4.41 -1.66
C VAL A 196 3.18 -3.99 -0.20
N LEU A 197 3.09 -2.68 0.06
CA LEU A 197 3.04 -2.11 1.40
C LEU A 197 1.87 -2.66 2.22
N CYS A 198 0.64 -2.57 1.69
CA CYS A 198 -0.54 -3.02 2.39
C CYS A 198 -0.49 -4.52 2.71
N ASP A 199 0.01 -5.35 1.79
CA ASP A 199 0.13 -6.79 2.00
C ASP A 199 1.19 -7.14 3.04
N ARG A 200 2.37 -6.50 3.03
CA ARG A 200 3.39 -6.65 4.08
C ARG A 200 2.84 -6.27 5.45
N ALA A 201 2.06 -5.19 5.51
CA ALA A 201 1.36 -4.75 6.72
C ALA A 201 0.17 -5.65 7.10
N GLN A 202 -0.19 -6.62 6.25
CA GLN A 202 -1.34 -7.50 6.38
C GLN A 202 -2.67 -6.74 6.47
N ILE A 203 -2.85 -5.74 5.61
CA ILE A 203 -4.03 -4.90 5.52
C ILE A 203 -4.58 -4.96 4.08
N ASP A 204 -5.88 -5.14 3.93
CA ASP A 204 -6.53 -5.03 2.62
C ASP A 204 -6.39 -3.58 2.10
N ASP A 205 -5.88 -3.39 0.87
CA ASP A 205 -5.72 -2.07 0.26
C ASP A 205 -7.05 -1.33 0.05
N SER A 206 -8.17 -2.05 0.17
CA SER A 206 -9.53 -1.54 0.15
C SER A 206 -10.08 -1.19 1.53
N ALA A 207 -9.32 -1.39 2.62
CA ALA A 207 -9.72 -0.93 3.94
C ALA A 207 -9.87 0.59 3.96
N LYS A 208 -10.86 1.08 4.72
CA LYS A 208 -11.04 2.52 4.94
C LYS A 208 -10.13 3.00 6.05
N LEU A 209 -9.64 4.22 5.94
CA LEU A 209 -8.73 4.82 6.92
C LEU A 209 -9.28 4.79 8.35
N GLY A 210 -10.58 5.06 8.52
CA GLY A 210 -11.24 5.05 9.83
C GLY A 210 -11.45 3.66 10.45
N ASP A 211 -11.26 2.58 9.69
CA ASP A 211 -11.42 1.21 10.18
C ASP A 211 -10.08 0.64 10.71
N LEU A 212 -8.96 1.35 10.50
CA LEU A 212 -7.64 0.90 10.96
C LEU A 212 -7.44 1.22 12.43
N SER A 213 -7.03 0.22 13.20
CA SER A 213 -6.57 0.37 14.58
C SER A 213 -5.21 1.07 14.67
N PRO A 214 -4.84 1.67 15.82
CA PRO A 214 -3.52 2.27 16.01
C PRO A 214 -2.36 1.31 15.73
N ALA A 215 -2.48 0.04 16.13
CA ALA A 215 -1.46 -0.98 15.86
C ALA A 215 -1.34 -1.33 14.37
N GLN A 216 -2.44 -1.25 13.60
CA GLN A 216 -2.39 -1.40 12.13
C GLN A 216 -1.66 -0.23 11.47
N TRP A 217 -1.88 1.00 11.96
CA TRP A 217 -1.16 2.18 11.50
C TRP A 217 0.35 2.09 11.77
N GLU A 218 0.73 1.67 12.97
CA GLU A 218 2.13 1.48 13.34
C GLU A 218 2.82 0.44 12.45
N ARG A 219 2.20 -0.74 12.24
CA ARG A 219 2.72 -1.76 11.32
C ARG A 219 2.84 -1.25 9.88
N LEU A 220 1.81 -0.55 9.39
CA LEU A 220 1.84 0.03 8.05
C LEU A 220 3.01 1.02 7.90
N TRP A 221 3.29 1.82 8.92
CA TRP A 221 4.38 2.78 8.88
C TRP A 221 5.75 2.10 8.89
N ILE A 222 5.97 1.12 9.78
CA ILE A 222 7.20 0.34 9.84
C ILE A 222 7.52 -0.30 8.49
N GLU A 223 6.51 -0.92 7.85
CA GLU A 223 6.67 -1.53 6.52
C GLU A 223 6.92 -0.49 5.43
N ALA A 224 6.37 0.72 5.56
CA ALA A 224 6.67 1.82 4.66
C ALA A 224 8.13 2.25 4.79
N GLU A 225 8.64 2.46 6.01
CA GLU A 225 10.05 2.80 6.23
C GLU A 225 10.98 1.73 5.66
N ALA A 226 10.68 0.45 5.89
CA ALA A 226 11.43 -0.67 5.35
C ALA A 226 11.41 -0.70 3.81
N LEU A 227 10.26 -0.43 3.18
CA LEU A 227 10.16 -0.35 1.72
C LEU A 227 10.95 0.84 1.15
N TYR A 228 10.86 2.01 1.78
CA TYR A 228 11.59 3.19 1.33
C TYR A 228 13.11 3.07 1.52
N GLY A 229 13.53 2.31 2.54
CA GLY A 229 14.93 1.95 2.79
C GLY A 229 15.46 0.79 1.93
N THR A 230 14.72 0.30 0.93
CA THR A 230 15.16 -0.85 0.11
C THR A 230 16.39 -0.48 -0.74
N THR A 231 17.54 -1.10 -0.43
CA THR A 231 18.82 -0.88 -1.14
C THR A 231 19.40 -2.17 -1.75
N GLY A 232 18.57 -3.15 -2.09
CA GLY A 232 19.02 -4.43 -2.67
C GLY A 232 19.15 -4.43 -4.21
N PRO A 233 19.86 -5.41 -4.79
CA PRO A 233 20.10 -5.52 -6.24
C PRO A 233 18.90 -6.07 -7.03
N GLY A 234 17.91 -6.66 -6.36
CA GLY A 234 16.76 -7.26 -7.03
C GLY A 234 15.97 -6.23 -7.84
N CYS A 235 15.91 -6.43 -9.15
CA CYS A 235 15.16 -5.60 -10.07
C CYS A 235 14.10 -6.45 -10.77
N TRP A 236 12.85 -5.98 -10.80
CA TRP A 236 11.74 -6.68 -11.42
C TRP A 236 11.11 -5.83 -12.50
N SER A 237 10.76 -6.47 -13.62
CA SER A 237 9.95 -5.86 -14.67
C SER A 237 8.66 -6.64 -14.90
N TRP A 238 7.58 -5.95 -15.24
CA TRP A 238 6.31 -6.57 -15.58
C TRP A 238 5.44 -5.70 -16.48
N GLU A 239 4.39 -6.30 -17.05
CA GLU A 239 3.37 -5.58 -17.80
C GLU A 239 2.16 -5.24 -16.92
N GLU A 240 1.73 -3.97 -16.93
CA GLU A 240 0.49 -3.52 -16.27
C GLU A 240 -0.35 -2.70 -17.26
N GLY A 241 -1.42 -3.31 -17.78
CA GLY A 241 -2.22 -2.72 -18.87
C GLY A 241 -1.38 -2.59 -20.14
N ASP A 242 -1.40 -1.40 -20.76
CA ASP A 242 -0.59 -1.11 -21.95
C ASP A 242 0.85 -0.65 -21.64
N GLY A 243 1.26 -0.66 -20.36
CA GLY A 243 2.54 -0.13 -19.92
C GLY A 243 3.50 -1.17 -19.34
N HIS A 244 4.78 -1.04 -19.68
CA HIS A 244 5.89 -1.71 -19.02
C HIS A 244 6.23 -1.00 -17.70
N GLN A 245 6.46 -1.78 -16.64
CA GLN A 245 6.86 -1.30 -15.31
C GLN A 245 8.18 -1.95 -14.91
N VAL A 246 9.01 -1.17 -14.22
CA VAL A 246 10.27 -1.63 -13.62
C VAL A 246 10.30 -1.09 -12.19
N SER A 247 10.68 -1.93 -11.22
CA SER A 247 10.80 -1.53 -9.82
C SER A 247 11.82 -2.38 -9.07
N VAL A 248 12.45 -1.77 -8.06
CA VAL A 248 13.24 -2.48 -7.03
C VAL A 248 12.37 -2.99 -5.89
N VAL A 249 11.08 -2.65 -5.90
CA VAL A 249 10.09 -3.23 -5.02
C VAL A 249 9.43 -4.36 -5.81
N ARG A 250 9.70 -5.61 -5.40
CA ARG A 250 9.10 -6.79 -6.02
C ARG A 250 7.57 -6.66 -6.02
N PRO A 251 6.91 -6.59 -7.18
CA PRO A 251 5.46 -6.48 -7.22
C PRO A 251 4.85 -7.77 -6.66
N MET A 252 3.64 -7.66 -6.12
CA MET A 252 2.96 -8.81 -5.55
C MET A 252 2.00 -9.46 -6.53
N GLY A 253 1.93 -10.78 -6.48
CA GLY A 253 0.85 -11.58 -7.05
C GLY A 253 1.08 -12.12 -8.45
N SER A 254 -0.02 -12.49 -9.10
CA SER A 254 -0.21 -13.13 -10.41
C SER A 254 0.35 -12.35 -11.61
N VAL A 255 1.10 -11.28 -11.37
CA VAL A 255 1.78 -10.59 -12.44
C VAL A 255 3.04 -11.38 -12.76
N HIS A 256 3.15 -11.86 -13.99
CA HIS A 256 4.39 -12.48 -14.46
C HIS A 256 5.50 -11.43 -14.43
N THR A 257 6.51 -11.66 -13.58
CA THR A 257 7.67 -10.78 -13.43
C THR A 257 8.91 -11.42 -14.00
N THR A 258 9.67 -10.65 -14.75
CA THR A 258 11.05 -10.99 -15.09
C THR A 258 11.98 -10.37 -14.04
N THR A 259 12.96 -11.15 -13.58
CA THR A 259 14.01 -10.65 -12.67
C THR A 259 15.22 -10.28 -13.49
N HIS A 260 15.87 -9.18 -13.12
CA HIS A 260 17.05 -8.62 -13.78
C HIS A 260 18.16 -8.41 -12.75
N GLU A 261 19.43 -8.41 -13.20
CA GLU A 261 20.58 -8.14 -12.34
C GLU A 261 20.68 -6.66 -11.94
N SER A 262 20.15 -5.77 -12.78
CA SER A 262 20.16 -4.32 -12.52
C SER A 262 18.96 -3.59 -13.15
N LEU A 263 18.68 -2.37 -12.69
CA LEU A 263 17.71 -1.48 -13.33
C LEU A 263 18.16 -1.06 -14.74
N ILE A 264 19.48 -1.03 -14.99
CA ILE A 264 20.02 -0.72 -16.32
C ILE A 264 19.57 -1.77 -17.33
N GLU A 265 19.80 -3.04 -16.99
CA GLU A 265 19.36 -4.18 -17.81
C GLU A 265 17.84 -4.21 -18.00
N ALA A 266 17.08 -4.00 -16.92
CA ALA A 266 15.62 -3.97 -16.99
C ALA A 266 15.09 -2.85 -17.91
N LEU A 267 15.71 -1.66 -17.89
CA LEU A 267 15.32 -0.52 -18.73
C LEU A 267 15.89 -0.59 -20.15
N ALA A 268 16.92 -1.41 -20.38
CA ALA A 268 17.48 -1.72 -21.69
C ALA A 268 16.77 -2.90 -22.37
N THR A 269 16.06 -3.74 -21.60
CA THR A 269 15.33 -4.89 -22.15
C THR A 269 14.13 -4.40 -22.98
N PRO A 270 14.07 -4.72 -24.29
CA PRO A 270 12.93 -4.35 -25.13
C PRO A 270 11.66 -4.99 -24.58
N ARG A 271 10.54 -4.25 -24.71
CA ARG A 271 9.24 -4.73 -24.25
C ARG A 271 8.89 -6.06 -24.92
N GLN A 272 8.91 -7.13 -24.16
CA GLN A 272 8.29 -8.38 -24.57
C GLN A 272 6.79 -8.28 -24.29
N LYS A 273 5.94 -8.67 -25.24
CA LYS A 273 4.51 -8.83 -24.95
C LYS A 273 4.40 -9.90 -23.86
N ALA A 274 4.01 -9.51 -22.65
CA ALA A 274 3.76 -10.49 -21.59
C ALA A 274 2.74 -11.51 -22.09
N ALA A 275 2.99 -12.78 -21.76
CA ALA A 275 1.94 -13.79 -21.83
C ALA A 275 0.77 -13.28 -20.97
N PRO A 276 -0.46 -13.23 -21.50
CA PRO A 276 -1.60 -12.77 -20.74
C PRO A 276 -1.77 -13.70 -19.54
N VAL A 277 -1.67 -13.13 -18.33
CA VAL A 277 -2.07 -13.83 -17.10
C VAL A 277 -3.56 -14.12 -17.24
N GLU A 278 -3.93 -15.39 -17.17
CA GLU A 278 -5.32 -15.77 -17.32
C GLU A 278 -6.20 -15.04 -16.29
N PRO A 279 -7.29 -14.36 -16.72
CA PRO A 279 -8.19 -13.66 -15.81
C PRO A 279 -8.71 -14.52 -14.66
N ARG A 280 -8.76 -15.85 -14.85
CA ARG A 280 -9.13 -16.84 -13.85
C ARG A 280 -8.13 -16.93 -12.69
N VAL A 281 -6.84 -16.93 -12.99
CA VAL A 281 -5.72 -16.91 -12.02
C VAL A 281 -5.79 -15.68 -11.13
N ARG A 282 -5.94 -14.51 -11.76
CA ARG A 282 -6.05 -13.23 -11.04
C ARG A 282 -7.24 -13.18 -10.08
N LYS A 283 -8.40 -13.72 -10.49
CA LYS A 283 -9.60 -13.79 -9.64
C LYS A 283 -9.39 -14.69 -8.43
N LEU A 284 -8.82 -15.88 -8.63
CA LEU A 284 -8.56 -16.82 -7.55
C LEU A 284 -7.59 -16.23 -6.53
N GLU A 285 -6.50 -15.62 -6.98
CA GLU A 285 -5.52 -15.00 -6.09
C GLU A 285 -6.17 -13.91 -5.22
N GLN A 286 -6.99 -13.04 -5.81
CA GLN A 286 -7.70 -12.01 -5.06
C GLN A 286 -8.65 -12.60 -4.01
N TYR A 287 -9.34 -13.69 -4.34
CA TYR A 287 -10.19 -14.40 -3.38
C TYR A 287 -9.38 -14.97 -2.22
N LEU A 288 -8.28 -15.67 -2.51
CA LEU A 288 -7.42 -16.29 -1.50
C LEU A 288 -6.82 -15.25 -0.55
N ARG A 289 -6.33 -14.11 -1.08
CA ARG A 289 -5.84 -12.99 -0.25
C ARG A 289 -6.89 -12.46 0.72
N ARG A 290 -8.12 -12.22 0.24
CA ARG A 290 -9.23 -11.77 1.08
C ARG A 290 -9.62 -12.80 2.13
N ARG A 291 -9.52 -14.10 1.81
CA ARG A 291 -9.77 -15.18 2.77
C ARG A 291 -8.68 -15.23 3.82
N GLN A 292 -7.41 -15.16 3.41
CA GLN A 292 -6.23 -15.13 4.29
C GLN A 292 -6.34 -14.01 5.33
N HIS A 293 -6.58 -12.77 4.88
CA HIS A 293 -6.73 -11.61 5.75
C HIS A 293 -7.89 -11.78 6.75
N ARG A 294 -9.04 -12.31 6.31
CA ARG A 294 -10.18 -12.56 7.20
C ARG A 294 -9.86 -13.59 8.29
N ILE A 295 -9.16 -14.67 7.94
CA ILE A 295 -8.75 -15.69 8.90
C ILE A 295 -7.73 -15.12 9.89
N GLN A 296 -6.73 -14.37 9.42
CA GLN A 296 -5.73 -13.72 10.28
C GLN A 296 -6.37 -12.77 11.29
N HIS A 297 -7.28 -11.91 10.85
CA HIS A 297 -7.99 -11.00 11.75
C HIS A 297 -8.88 -11.76 12.75
N SER A 298 -9.55 -12.83 12.30
CA SER A 298 -10.33 -13.67 13.21
C SER A 298 -9.45 -14.38 14.23
N LEU A 299 -8.25 -14.83 13.84
CA LEU A 299 -7.27 -15.43 14.74
C LEU A 299 -6.82 -14.45 15.81
N GLN A 300 -6.41 -13.24 15.43
CA GLN A 300 -6.01 -12.20 16.38
C GLN A 300 -7.10 -11.89 17.42
N ALA A 301 -8.36 -11.80 16.97
CA ALA A 301 -9.49 -11.58 17.87
C ALA A 301 -9.72 -12.78 18.82
N MET A 302 -9.63 -14.01 18.32
CA MET A 302 -9.79 -15.22 19.15
C MET A 302 -8.63 -15.41 20.15
N GLU A 303 -7.41 -15.05 19.77
CA GLU A 303 -6.24 -15.08 20.65
C GLU A 303 -6.40 -14.05 21.79
N ALA A 304 -6.84 -12.83 21.48
CA ALA A 304 -7.16 -11.83 22.51
C ALA A 304 -8.30 -12.28 23.45
N ASP A 305 -9.37 -12.89 22.91
CA ASP A 305 -10.46 -13.46 23.71
C ASP A 305 -9.99 -14.64 24.59
N LEU A 306 -8.99 -15.41 24.14
CA LEU A 306 -8.40 -16.51 24.91
C LEU A 306 -7.52 -15.97 26.05
N ASP A 307 -6.75 -14.91 25.81
CA ASP A 307 -6.00 -14.21 26.85
C ASP A 307 -6.94 -13.62 27.92
N GLU A 308 -8.07 -13.02 27.51
CA GLU A 308 -9.12 -12.57 28.44
C GLU A 308 -9.68 -13.76 29.26
N ALA A 309 -9.86 -14.92 28.63
CA ALA A 309 -10.37 -16.12 29.30
C ALA A 309 -9.48 -16.62 30.45
N ALA A 310 -8.18 -16.31 30.44
CA ALA A 310 -7.26 -16.65 31.53
C ALA A 310 -7.63 -15.94 32.86
N THR A 311 -8.41 -14.86 32.81
CA THR A 311 -8.89 -14.13 34.01
C THR A 311 -10.11 -14.76 34.69
N ALA A 312 -10.62 -15.88 34.16
CA ALA A 312 -11.85 -16.51 34.66
C ALA A 312 -11.80 -16.87 36.15
N ASP A 313 -10.69 -17.42 36.62
CA ASP A 313 -10.54 -17.84 38.02
C ASP A 313 -10.47 -16.63 38.97
N GLN A 314 -9.88 -15.52 38.52
CA GLN A 314 -9.90 -14.26 39.26
C GLN A 314 -11.33 -13.74 39.42
N HIS A 315 -12.13 -13.74 38.34
CA HIS A 315 -13.52 -13.33 38.40
C HIS A 315 -14.37 -14.25 39.28
N GLU A 316 -14.14 -15.57 39.26
CA GLU A 316 -14.85 -16.49 40.14
C GLU A 316 -14.50 -16.25 41.61
N ARG A 317 -13.20 -16.13 41.93
CA ARG A 317 -12.73 -15.87 43.29
C ARG A 317 -13.34 -14.58 43.84
N GLN A 318 -13.23 -13.50 43.08
CA GLN A 318 -13.77 -12.19 43.47
C GLN A 318 -15.30 -12.24 43.65
N GLY A 319 -16.01 -12.88 42.71
CA GLY A 319 -17.47 -13.04 42.81
C GLY A 319 -17.89 -13.90 44.01
N SER A 320 -17.16 -14.98 44.30
CA SER A 320 -17.44 -15.86 45.44
C SER A 320 -17.21 -15.17 46.78
N LEU A 321 -16.11 -14.42 46.91
CA LEU A 321 -15.82 -13.63 48.11
C LEU A 321 -16.88 -12.54 48.34
N LEU A 322 -17.24 -11.79 47.29
CA LEU A 322 -18.28 -10.77 47.38
C LEU A 322 -19.65 -11.37 47.73
N LEU A 323 -19.95 -12.57 47.25
CA LEU A 323 -21.19 -13.27 47.61
C LEU A 323 -21.19 -13.70 49.08
N ALA A 324 -20.07 -14.24 49.57
CA ALA A 324 -19.93 -14.69 50.96
C ALA A 324 -20.13 -13.53 51.96
N GLU A 325 -19.57 -12.36 51.68
CA GLU A 325 -19.69 -11.17 52.53
C GLU A 325 -20.96 -10.34 52.26
N SER A 326 -21.81 -10.78 51.32
CA SER A 326 -22.93 -9.95 50.84
C SER A 326 -23.97 -9.58 51.90
N SER A 327 -24.10 -10.37 52.96
CA SER A 327 -25.01 -10.10 54.09
C SER A 327 -24.50 -8.99 55.02
N GLN A 328 -23.19 -8.71 55.03
CA GLN A 328 -22.55 -7.70 55.88
C GLN A 328 -22.48 -6.33 55.20
N ILE A 329 -22.80 -6.26 53.90
CA ILE A 329 -22.73 -5.03 53.10
C ILE A 329 -24.06 -4.25 53.21
N PRO A 330 -24.03 -2.97 53.63
CA PRO A 330 -25.24 -2.16 53.73
C PRO A 330 -25.93 -1.98 52.37
N PRO A 331 -27.28 -2.01 52.32
CA PRO A 331 -28.02 -1.71 51.10
C PRO A 331 -27.73 -0.28 50.64
N GLY A 332 -27.42 -0.09 49.35
CA GLY A 332 -27.10 1.21 48.77
C GLY A 332 -25.64 1.65 48.92
N ALA A 333 -24.74 0.80 49.43
CA ALA A 333 -23.30 1.05 49.41
C ALA A 333 -22.81 1.22 47.96
N ARG A 334 -21.99 2.24 47.71
CA ARG A 334 -21.38 2.52 46.38
C ARG A 334 -20.02 1.87 46.21
N ARG A 335 -19.34 1.61 47.31
CA ARG A 335 -18.00 1.01 47.36
C ARG A 335 -17.95 0.01 48.51
N VAL A 336 -17.35 -1.14 48.25
CA VAL A 336 -17.21 -2.26 49.19
C VAL A 336 -15.75 -2.68 49.21
N GLU A 337 -15.19 -2.86 50.41
CA GLU A 337 -13.82 -3.33 50.60
C GLU A 337 -13.85 -4.63 51.40
N ILE A 338 -13.32 -5.71 50.82
CA ILE A 338 -13.31 -7.05 51.42
C ILE A 338 -11.86 -7.54 51.53
N PRO A 339 -11.41 -8.04 52.70
CA PRO A 339 -10.10 -8.65 52.83
C PRO A 339 -9.90 -9.79 51.82
N ASP A 340 -8.73 -9.83 51.18
CA ASP A 340 -8.41 -10.88 50.22
C ASP A 340 -7.59 -12.00 50.87
N PRO A 341 -8.20 -13.15 51.20
CA PRO A 341 -7.53 -14.20 51.96
C PRO A 341 -6.44 -14.94 51.16
N PHE A 342 -6.34 -14.73 49.84
CA PHE A 342 -5.29 -15.33 49.02
C PHE A 342 -4.29 -14.32 48.44
N ALA A 343 -4.17 -13.15 49.07
CA ALA A 343 -3.14 -12.15 48.79
C ALA A 343 -2.31 -11.86 50.06
N ALA A 344 -1.44 -10.84 50.01
CA ALA A 344 -0.63 -10.47 51.17
C ALA A 344 -1.52 -10.13 52.39
N PRO A 345 -1.04 -10.37 53.63
CA PRO A 345 -1.80 -10.14 54.86
C PRO A 345 -1.99 -8.63 55.13
N SER A 346 -2.94 -8.04 54.39
CA SER A 346 -3.50 -6.66 54.46
C SER A 346 -4.16 -6.26 53.12
N ALA A 347 -4.10 -7.11 52.10
CA ALA A 347 -4.70 -6.82 50.80
C ALA A 347 -6.23 -6.79 50.88
N MET A 348 -6.82 -5.75 50.31
CA MET A 348 -8.27 -5.55 50.24
C MET A 348 -8.71 -5.53 48.77
N LEU A 349 -9.78 -6.26 48.45
CA LEU A 349 -10.48 -6.16 47.18
C LEU A 349 -11.49 -5.02 47.26
N CYS A 350 -11.39 -4.07 46.35
CA CYS A 350 -12.35 -2.97 46.22
C CYS A 350 -13.35 -3.28 45.09
N PHE A 351 -14.64 -3.16 45.41
CA PHE A 351 -15.74 -3.35 44.47
C PHE A 351 -16.59 -2.08 44.40
N GLU A 352 -16.92 -1.65 43.18
CA GLU A 352 -17.85 -0.54 42.93
C GLU A 352 -19.22 -1.08 42.57
N LEU A 353 -20.27 -0.53 43.18
CA LEU A 353 -21.65 -0.93 42.95
C LEU A 353 -22.41 0.19 42.26
N GLU A 354 -23.14 -0.17 41.20
CA GLU A 354 -24.01 0.77 40.48
C GLU A 354 -25.21 1.19 41.36
N PRO A 355 -25.80 2.39 41.14
CA PRO A 355 -26.98 2.83 41.87
C PRO A 355 -28.13 1.82 41.80
N GLY A 356 -28.55 1.30 42.95
CA GLY A 356 -29.63 0.30 43.05
C GLY A 356 -29.20 -1.15 42.83
N GLN A 357 -27.92 -1.42 42.55
CA GLN A 357 -27.37 -2.77 42.47
C GLN A 357 -26.95 -3.28 43.87
N SER A 358 -27.34 -4.51 44.22
CA SER A 358 -26.87 -5.14 45.47
C SER A 358 -25.54 -5.87 45.29
N ALA A 359 -24.80 -6.08 46.38
CA ALA A 359 -23.56 -6.86 46.37
C ALA A 359 -23.75 -8.28 45.82
N SER A 360 -24.86 -8.95 46.19
CA SER A 360 -25.19 -10.28 45.65
C SER A 360 -25.49 -10.25 44.14
N GLN A 361 -26.07 -9.17 43.61
CA GLN A 361 -26.29 -9.01 42.17
C GLN A 361 -24.98 -8.79 41.41
N LEU A 362 -24.06 -7.99 41.95
CA LEU A 362 -22.72 -7.81 41.38
C LEU A 362 -21.93 -9.12 41.41
N ALA A 363 -21.92 -9.82 42.54
CA ALA A 363 -21.30 -11.14 42.68
C ALA A 363 -21.86 -12.15 41.66
N ALA A 364 -23.18 -12.24 41.51
CA ALA A 364 -23.81 -13.10 40.52
C ALA A 364 -23.41 -12.74 39.08
N LYS A 365 -23.24 -11.44 38.77
CA LYS A 365 -22.74 -10.98 37.46
C LYS A 365 -21.30 -11.43 37.23
N MET A 366 -20.43 -11.31 38.24
CA MET A 366 -19.03 -11.74 38.16
C MET A 366 -18.92 -13.26 37.98
N LEU A 367 -19.69 -14.05 38.72
CA LEU A 367 -19.73 -15.50 38.57
C LEU A 367 -20.24 -15.93 37.18
N LYS A 368 -21.26 -15.26 36.64
CA LYS A 368 -21.72 -15.48 35.26
C LYS A 368 -20.64 -15.13 34.23
N GLN A 369 -19.90 -14.05 34.45
CA GLN A 369 -18.78 -13.67 33.59
C GLN A 369 -17.67 -14.72 33.65
N ALA A 370 -17.32 -15.21 34.84
CA ALA A 370 -16.34 -16.28 35.02
C ALA A 370 -16.76 -17.57 34.27
N GLN A 371 -18.02 -17.98 34.37
CA GLN A 371 -18.55 -19.12 33.61
C GLN A 371 -18.44 -18.91 32.08
N LYS A 372 -18.72 -17.69 31.59
CA LYS A 372 -18.58 -17.34 30.17
C LYS A 372 -17.12 -17.40 29.73
N LEU A 373 -16.20 -16.87 30.53
CA LEU A 373 -14.76 -16.88 30.26
C LEU A 373 -14.21 -18.32 30.26
N ARG A 374 -14.61 -19.18 31.21
CA ARG A 374 -14.25 -20.61 31.18
C ARG A 374 -14.71 -21.31 29.92
N ARG A 375 -15.97 -21.07 29.52
CA ARG A 375 -16.49 -21.64 28.28
C ARG A 375 -15.69 -21.16 27.07
N ARG A 376 -15.27 -19.90 27.03
CA ARG A 376 -14.36 -19.39 25.98
C ARG A 376 -13.02 -20.12 26.01
N GLY A 377 -12.39 -20.27 27.18
CA GLY A 377 -11.14 -21.00 27.35
C GLY A 377 -11.20 -22.47 26.94
N GLN A 378 -12.39 -23.10 27.00
CA GLN A 378 -12.59 -24.46 26.52
C GLN A 378 -12.79 -24.55 25.00
N VAL A 379 -13.51 -23.59 24.39
CA VAL A 379 -13.93 -23.66 22.98
C VAL A 379 -12.92 -23.03 22.02
N LEU A 380 -12.25 -21.95 22.43
CA LEU A 380 -11.36 -21.18 21.54
C LEU A 380 -10.08 -21.93 21.12
N PRO A 381 -9.42 -22.75 21.97
CA PRO A 381 -8.19 -23.42 21.57
C PRO A 381 -8.34 -24.29 20.31
N GLU A 382 -9.42 -25.07 20.23
CA GLU A 382 -9.71 -25.91 19.06
C GLU A 382 -9.97 -25.05 17.81
N LYS A 383 -10.79 -24.01 17.92
CA LYS A 383 -11.07 -23.09 16.81
C LYS A 383 -9.85 -22.32 16.32
N ILE A 384 -8.96 -21.93 17.23
CA ILE A 384 -7.69 -21.29 16.89
C ILE A 384 -6.81 -22.28 16.13
N LEU A 385 -6.72 -23.53 16.57
CA LEU A 385 -5.98 -24.57 15.88
C LEU A 385 -6.52 -24.81 14.45
N GLU A 386 -7.84 -24.98 14.31
CA GLU A 386 -8.52 -25.13 13.01
C GLU A 386 -8.24 -23.93 12.09
N SER A 387 -8.35 -22.71 12.61
CA SER A 387 -8.12 -21.49 11.84
C SER A 387 -6.65 -21.33 11.44
N ARG A 388 -5.70 -21.75 12.28
CA ARG A 388 -4.27 -21.79 11.94
C ARG A 388 -3.99 -22.81 10.82
N HIS A 389 -4.62 -23.98 10.86
CA HIS A 389 -4.53 -24.95 9.77
C HIS A 389 -5.12 -24.41 8.47
N GLU A 390 -6.28 -23.76 8.53
CA GLU A 390 -6.88 -23.13 7.36
C GLU A 390 -5.98 -22.02 6.81
N LEU A 391 -5.41 -21.17 7.67
CA LEU A 391 -4.49 -20.12 7.27
C LEU A 391 -3.26 -20.69 6.54
N LYS A 392 -2.68 -21.77 7.06
CA LYS A 392 -1.56 -22.47 6.42
C LYS A 392 -1.96 -22.97 5.02
N ARG A 393 -3.09 -23.69 4.92
CA ARG A 393 -3.62 -24.19 3.64
C ARG A 393 -3.80 -23.07 2.61
N ILE A 394 -4.42 -21.95 3.01
CA ILE A 394 -4.65 -20.80 2.12
C ILE A 394 -3.33 -20.16 1.71
N THR A 395 -2.35 -20.06 2.62
CA THR A 395 -1.03 -19.49 2.33
C THR A 395 -0.26 -20.35 1.32
N ASP A 396 -0.29 -21.68 1.48
CA ASP A 396 0.35 -22.63 0.56
C ASP A 396 -0.31 -22.59 -0.84
N LEU A 397 -1.65 -22.57 -0.89
CA LEU A 397 -2.40 -22.42 -2.15
C LEU A 397 -2.07 -21.12 -2.86
N LEU A 398 -1.99 -20.02 -2.12
CA LEU A 398 -1.68 -18.71 -2.64
C LEU A 398 -0.23 -18.63 -3.15
N ALA A 399 0.72 -19.35 -2.53
CA ALA A 399 2.07 -19.50 -3.05
C ALA A 399 2.09 -20.25 -4.39
N ARG A 400 1.34 -21.37 -4.50
CA ARG A 400 1.19 -22.13 -5.75
C ARG A 400 0.57 -21.31 -6.88
N VAL A 401 -0.51 -20.57 -6.60
CA VAL A 401 -1.17 -19.68 -7.57
C VAL A 401 -0.25 -18.57 -8.09
N ARG A 402 0.74 -18.17 -7.31
CA ARG A 402 1.72 -17.13 -7.68
C ARG A 402 2.92 -17.69 -8.46
N ASP A 403 3.15 -18.99 -8.43
CA ASP A 403 4.25 -19.64 -9.14
C ASP A 403 3.84 -19.93 -10.60
N PRO A 404 4.55 -19.40 -11.62
CA PRO A 404 4.28 -19.72 -13.02
C PRO A 404 4.41 -21.22 -13.35
N ALA A 405 5.21 -21.97 -12.59
CA ALA A 405 5.33 -23.42 -12.69
C ALA A 405 4.36 -24.16 -11.74
N GLY A 406 3.64 -23.43 -10.90
CA GLY A 406 2.67 -23.96 -9.93
C GLY A 406 1.37 -24.32 -10.61
N GLU A 407 1.26 -25.54 -11.12
CA GLU A 407 0.01 -26.03 -11.67
C GLU A 407 -0.99 -26.39 -10.56
N LEU A 408 -2.20 -25.84 -10.69
CA LEU A 408 -3.39 -26.32 -10.00
C LEU A 408 -4.07 -27.33 -10.93
N THR A 409 -4.43 -28.48 -10.38
CA THR A 409 -5.21 -29.47 -11.13
C THR A 409 -6.61 -28.92 -11.45
N ASP A 410 -7.25 -29.42 -12.51
CA ASP A 410 -8.62 -29.01 -12.88
C ASP A 410 -9.62 -29.23 -11.74
N GLN A 411 -9.41 -30.25 -10.92
CA GLN A 411 -10.24 -30.55 -9.75
C GLN A 411 -10.06 -29.49 -8.65
N GLU A 412 -8.83 -29.06 -8.37
CA GLU A 412 -8.56 -27.98 -7.42
C GLU A 412 -9.18 -26.66 -7.91
N TRP A 413 -9.10 -26.39 -9.21
CA TRP A 413 -9.76 -25.23 -9.82
C TRP A 413 -11.27 -25.24 -9.63
N GLN A 414 -11.93 -26.37 -9.92
CA GLN A 414 -13.38 -26.51 -9.76
C GLN A 414 -13.80 -26.37 -8.29
N ALA A 415 -13.04 -26.97 -7.36
CA ALA A 415 -13.28 -26.84 -5.93
C ALA A 415 -13.16 -25.38 -5.47
N MET A 416 -12.12 -24.67 -5.90
CA MET A 416 -11.93 -23.26 -5.57
C MET A 416 -13.00 -22.37 -6.18
N GLU A 417 -13.46 -22.64 -7.41
CA GLU A 417 -14.57 -21.90 -8.02
C GLU A 417 -15.89 -22.10 -7.29
N MET A 418 -16.17 -23.33 -6.84
CA MET A 418 -17.31 -23.58 -5.96
C MET A 418 -17.18 -22.81 -4.65
N GLU A 419 -16.01 -22.86 -3.99
CA GLU A 419 -15.77 -22.14 -2.73
C GLU A 419 -15.92 -20.61 -2.90
N MET A 420 -15.39 -20.06 -3.98
CA MET A 420 -15.57 -18.65 -4.39
C MET A 420 -17.05 -18.29 -4.60
N GLY A 421 -17.79 -19.17 -5.27
CA GLY A 421 -19.24 -19.03 -5.50
C GLY A 421 -20.03 -19.00 -4.20
N HIS A 422 -19.77 -19.93 -3.29
CA HIS A 422 -20.41 -19.99 -1.97
C HIS A 422 -20.06 -18.77 -1.09
N GLY A 423 -18.80 -18.33 -1.10
CA GLY A 423 -18.34 -17.15 -0.36
C GLY A 423 -18.96 -15.83 -0.84
N SER A 424 -19.33 -15.74 -2.13
CA SER A 424 -20.01 -14.56 -2.69
C SER A 424 -21.50 -14.49 -2.35
N GLN A 425 -22.13 -15.64 -2.06
CA GLN A 425 -23.53 -15.71 -1.61
C GLN A 425 -23.68 -15.41 -0.12
N ALA A 426 -22.70 -15.80 0.71
CA ALA A 426 -22.76 -15.57 2.16
C ALA A 426 -22.71 -14.07 2.56
N GLY A 427 -22.22 -13.19 1.68
CA GLY A 427 -22.16 -11.73 1.89
C GLY A 427 -23.32 -10.93 1.29
N LYS A 428 -24.18 -11.55 0.47
CA LYS A 428 -25.46 -10.98 0.06
C LYS A 428 -26.55 -11.49 0.98
N GLY A 429 -26.45 -11.14 2.27
CA GLY A 429 -27.66 -10.90 3.02
C GLY A 429 -28.44 -9.87 2.22
N GLN A 430 -29.54 -10.26 1.60
CA GLN A 430 -30.50 -9.30 1.07
C GLN A 430 -30.68 -8.28 2.17
N ARG A 431 -30.27 -7.03 1.91
CA ARG A 431 -30.94 -5.91 2.54
C ARG A 431 -32.39 -6.10 2.13
N ILE A 432 -33.15 -6.78 2.98
CA ILE A 432 -34.57 -6.55 3.10
C ILE A 432 -34.58 -5.06 3.40
N ASN A 433 -34.80 -4.27 2.35
CA ASN A 433 -35.29 -2.92 2.54
C ASN A 433 -36.48 -3.12 3.45
N ASP A 434 -36.34 -2.67 4.70
CA ASP A 434 -37.47 -2.47 5.60
C ASP A 434 -38.26 -1.29 5.01
N ALA A 435 -38.81 -1.50 3.82
CA ALA A 435 -40.05 -0.90 3.43
C ALA A 435 -41.06 -1.50 4.40
N ARG A 436 -41.19 -0.86 5.56
CA ARG A 436 -42.41 -0.92 6.37
C ARG A 436 -43.55 -0.31 5.55
N GLN A 437 -43.89 -0.95 4.42
CA GLN A 437 -45.27 -1.01 3.99
C GLN A 437 -45.91 -2.01 4.95
N GLY A 438 -46.45 -1.45 6.03
CA GLY A 438 -46.96 -2.22 7.15
C GLY A 438 -47.81 -3.40 6.70
N ALA A 439 -47.61 -4.54 7.35
CA ALA A 439 -48.60 -5.60 7.34
C ALA A 439 -49.91 -5.00 7.88
N ARG A 440 -50.79 -4.55 6.98
CA ARG A 440 -52.13 -4.12 7.33
C ARG A 440 -52.96 -5.40 7.50
N PRO A 441 -53.56 -5.63 8.67
CA PRO A 441 -54.42 -6.80 8.84
C PRO A 441 -55.64 -6.64 7.91
N ARG A 442 -56.12 -7.77 7.37
CA ARG A 442 -57.12 -7.77 6.28
C ARG A 442 -58.47 -7.37 6.84
N ARG A 443 -59.00 -6.24 6.35
CA ARG A 443 -60.35 -5.76 6.70
C ARG A 443 -61.42 -6.57 6.00
N TYR A 444 -62.36 -7.10 6.79
CA TYR A 444 -63.59 -7.69 6.29
C TYR A 444 -64.79 -6.91 6.81
N ARG A 445 -65.80 -6.75 5.95
CA ARG A 445 -67.08 -6.13 6.31
C ARG A 445 -68.12 -7.22 6.41
N THR A 446 -68.74 -7.35 7.58
CA THR A 446 -69.82 -8.31 7.77
C THR A 446 -71.10 -7.79 7.10
N THR A 447 -72.03 -8.70 6.79
CA THR A 447 -73.32 -8.37 6.17
C THR A 447 -74.20 -7.45 7.03
N SER A 448 -73.91 -7.34 8.34
CA SER A 448 -74.54 -6.39 9.26
C SER A 448 -73.84 -5.01 9.32
N GLY A 449 -72.82 -4.78 8.50
CA GLY A 449 -72.21 -3.46 8.28
C GLY A 449 -70.96 -3.14 9.09
N TRP A 450 -70.54 -4.02 10.01
CA TRP A 450 -69.38 -3.80 10.87
C TRP A 450 -68.06 -4.21 10.21
N CYS A 451 -66.99 -3.45 10.47
CA CYS A 451 -65.64 -3.74 9.98
C CYS A 451 -64.81 -4.44 11.06
N VAL A 452 -64.25 -5.60 10.71
CA VAL A 452 -63.30 -6.37 11.53
C VAL A 452 -61.92 -6.23 10.89
N TRP A 453 -60.90 -6.03 11.73
CA TRP A 453 -59.52 -5.79 11.31
C TRP A 453 -58.66 -7.03 11.49
#